data_AF-A0A8I0HJJ0-F1
#
_entry.id   AF-A0A8I0HJJ0-F1
#
_cell.length_a   1.000
_cell.length_b   1.000
_cell.length_c   1.000
_cell.angle_alpha   90.00
_cell.angle_beta   90.00
_cell.angle_gamma   90.00
#
_symmetry.space_group_name_H-M   'P 1'
#
loop_
_entity.id
_entity.type
_entity.pdbx_description
1 polymer ?
#
loop_
_entity_poly.entity_id
_entity_poly.type
_entity_poly.pdbx_seq_one_letter_code
_entity_poly.pdbx_strand_id
1 'polypeptide(L)' 'MLIDKWLSTTQAAKYLGLTTRTLYNWRANNTGPRHVRNADNHALYRVSDLDDWIDASEADTLSYRRVVKQHG' A
#
# COMPACT_ATOMS: atom_id res chain seq x y z
N MET A 1 21.89 -9.79 4.71
CA MET A 1 21.20 -10.58 3.67
C MET A 1 19.70 -10.47 3.97
N LEU A 2 19.05 -9.40 3.50
CA LEU A 2 17.63 -9.20 3.77
C LEU A 2 16.84 -9.95 2.71
N ILE A 3 16.14 -10.99 3.16
CA ILE A 3 15.08 -11.62 2.39
C ILE A 3 14.03 -10.55 2.09
N ASP A 4 13.88 -10.18 0.82
CA ASP A 4 12.85 -9.24 0.40
C ASP A 4 11.48 -9.86 0.73
N LYS A 5 10.79 -9.23 1.69
CA LYS A 5 9.61 -9.82 2.31
C LYS A 5 8.38 -9.43 1.52
N TRP A 6 7.62 -10.44 1.10
CA TRP A 6 6.30 -10.23 0.54
C TRP A 6 5.27 -10.04 1.64
N LEU A 7 4.46 -9.00 1.50
CA LEU A 7 3.36 -8.67 2.37
C LEU A 7 2.03 -8.89 1.65
N SER A 8 1.08 -9.50 2.35
CA SER A 8 -0.32 -9.50 1.93
C SER A 8 -0.88 -8.08 1.94
N THR A 9 -2.01 -7.87 1.27
CA THR A 9 -2.76 -6.61 1.33
C THR A 9 -2.97 -6.11 2.76
N THR A 10 -3.34 -6.99 3.70
CA THR A 10 -3.58 -6.61 5.10
C THR A 10 -2.30 -6.16 5.80
N GLN A 11 -1.18 -6.84 5.51
CA GLN A 11 0.11 -6.46 6.08
C GLN A 11 0.65 -5.18 5.46
N ALA A 12 0.52 -5.00 4.14
CA ALA A 12 0.90 -3.78 3.45
C ALA A 12 0.07 -2.57 3.94
N ALA A 13 -1.23 -2.75 4.18
CA ALA A 13 -2.07 -1.71 4.76
C ALA A 13 -1.53 -1.29 6.14
N LYS A 14 -1.24 -2.26 7.01
CA LYS A 14 -0.64 -1.99 8.33
C LYS A 14 0.73 -1.33 8.21
N TYR A 15 1.55 -1.76 7.27
CA TYR A 15 2.88 -1.20 7.01
C TYR A 15 2.79 0.29 6.64
N LEU A 16 1.85 0.64 5.77
CA LEU A 16 1.59 2.02 5.34
C LEU A 16 0.77 2.85 6.35
N GLY A 17 0.30 2.26 7.46
CA GLY A 17 -0.64 2.92 8.38
C GLY A 17 -2.04 3.16 7.79
N LEU A 18 -2.43 2.42 6.76
CA LEU A 18 -3.68 2.55 6.02
C LEU A 18 -4.71 1.47 6.39
N THR A 19 -5.95 1.70 5.99
CA THR A 19 -6.97 0.63 6.01
C THR A 19 -6.81 -0.27 4.79
N THR A 20 -7.18 -1.55 4.92
CA THR A 20 -7.21 -2.49 3.79
C THR A 20 -8.14 -1.99 2.68
N ARG A 21 -9.26 -1.35 3.05
CA ARG A 21 -10.21 -0.71 2.14
C ARG A 21 -9.54 0.34 1.25
N THR A 22 -8.66 1.17 1.82
CA THR A 22 -7.88 2.16 1.06
C THR A 22 -7.05 1.48 -0.03
N LEU A 23 -6.31 0.41 0.30
CA LEU A 23 -5.54 -0.35 -0.68
C LEU A 23 -6.41 -1.07 -1.72
N TYR A 24 -7.62 -1.51 -1.38
CA TYR A 24 -8.56 -2.03 -2.37
C TYR A 24 -9.01 -0.94 -3.35
N ASN A 25 -9.37 0.24 -2.84
CA ASN A 25 -9.78 1.37 -3.67
C ASN A 25 -8.65 1.82 -4.59
N TRP A 26 -7.42 1.90 -4.11
CA TRP A 26 -6.26 2.26 -4.94
C TRP A 26 -6.04 1.27 -6.09
N ARG A 27 -6.07 -0.04 -5.81
CA ARG A 27 -6.00 -1.06 -6.86
C ARG A 27 -7.12 -0.94 -7.89
N ALA A 28 -8.35 -0.67 -7.45
CA ALA A 28 -9.48 -0.48 -8.38
C ALA A 28 -9.29 0.74 -9.28
N ASN A 29 -8.61 1.78 -8.79
CA ASN A 29 -8.31 2.99 -9.54
C ASN A 29 -6.94 2.94 -10.27
N ASN A 30 -6.25 1.79 -10.26
CA ASN A 30 -4.88 1.63 -10.78
C ASN A 30 -3.87 2.64 -10.18
N THR A 31 -4.08 3.05 -8.93
CA THR A 31 -3.17 3.92 -8.18
C THR A 31 -2.48 3.16 -7.04
N GLY A 32 -1.44 3.76 -6.47
CA GLY A 32 -0.74 3.24 -5.29
C GLY A 32 0.51 2.39 -5.61
N PRO A 33 1.04 1.68 -4.60
CA PRO A 33 2.29 0.93 -4.72
C PRO A 33 2.17 -0.27 -5.66
N ARG A 34 3.31 -0.67 -6.22
CA ARG A 34 3.39 -1.85 -7.08
C ARG A 34 2.98 -3.10 -6.31
N HIS A 35 2.20 -3.95 -6.97
CA HIS A 35 1.75 -5.21 -6.42
C HIS A 35 1.85 -6.30 -7.50
N VAL A 36 2.04 -7.53 -7.05
CA VAL A 36 1.93 -8.72 -7.90
C VAL A 36 0.76 -9.55 -7.44
N ARG A 37 0.28 -10.44 -8.32
CA ARG A 37 -0.73 -11.43 -7.95
C ARG A 37 -0.05 -12.77 -7.75
N ASN A 38 -0.39 -13.46 -6.66
CA ASN A 38 0.03 -14.85 -6.48
C ASN A 38 -0.88 -15.81 -7.29
N ALA A 39 -0.59 -17.11 -7.23
CA ALA A 39 -1.37 -18.14 -7.90
C ALA A 39 -2.86 -18.16 -7.48
N ASP A 40 -3.16 -17.77 -6.24
CA ASP A 40 -4.52 -17.68 -5.69
C ASP A 40 -5.21 -16.33 -5.98
N ASN A 41 -4.66 -15.52 -6.91
CA ASN A 41 -5.18 -14.21 -7.29
C ASN A 41 -5.25 -13.18 -6.13
N HIS A 42 -4.46 -13.40 -5.08
CA HIS A 42 -4.25 -12.44 -3.99
C HIS A 42 -3.13 -11.45 -4.34
N ALA A 43 -3.35 -10.17 -4.05
CA ALA A 43 -2.33 -9.16 -4.24
C ALA A 43 -1.30 -9.20 -3.11
N LEU A 44 -0.03 -9.30 -3.51
CA LEU A 44 1.15 -9.23 -2.67
C LEU A 44 1.98 -7.99 -3.02
N TYR A 45 2.59 -7.42 -2.00
CA TYR A 45 3.43 -6.23 -2.10
C TYR A 45 4.83 -6.58 -1.62
N ARG A 46 5.86 -6.13 -2.32
CA ARG A 46 7.22 -6.18 -1.79
C ARG A 46 7.42 -5.03 -0.83
N VAL A 47 8.17 -5.25 0.24
CA VAL A 47 8.56 -4.15 1.14
C VAL A 47 9.32 -3.07 0.37
N SER A 48 10.26 -3.45 -0.51
CA SER A 48 11.01 -2.49 -1.32
C SER A 48 10.11 -1.63 -2.22
N ASP A 49 9.10 -2.23 -2.86
CA ASP A 49 8.14 -1.49 -3.70
C ASP A 49 7.25 -0.56 -2.88
N LEU A 50 6.96 -0.90 -1.62
CA LEU A 50 6.23 -0.04 -0.69
C LEU A 50 7.10 1.14 -0.26
N ASP A 51 8.38 0.90 0.04
CA ASP A 51 9.35 1.94 0.41
C ASP A 51 9.59 2.89 -0.77
N ASP A 52 9.86 2.37 -1.96
CA ASP A 52 10.01 3.16 -3.19
C ASP A 52 8.77 4.03 -3.47
N TRP A 53 7.58 3.50 -3.17
CA TRP A 53 6.34 4.24 -3.31
C TRP A 53 6.16 5.33 -2.26
N ILE A 54 6.57 5.09 -1.00
CA ILE A 54 6.59 6.12 0.05
C ILE A 54 7.54 7.23 -0.37
N ASP A 55 8.78 6.90 -0.77
CA ASP A 55 9.79 7.86 -1.18
C ASP A 55 9.33 8.69 -2.40
N ALA A 56 8.68 8.04 -3.37
CA ALA A 56 8.08 8.72 -4.51
C ALA A 56 6.86 9.59 -4.13
N SER A 57 6.10 9.21 -3.09
CA SER A 57 4.89 9.92 -2.65
C SER A 57 5.18 11.05 -1.65
N GLU A 58 6.29 11.00 -0.90
CA GLU A 58 6.77 12.11 -0.06
C GLU A 58 7.13 13.34 -0.89
N ALA A 59 7.54 13.14 -2.14
CA ALA A 59 7.70 14.22 -3.12
C ALA A 59 6.36 14.84 -3.57
N ASP A 60 5.23 14.13 -3.38
CA ASP A 60 3.94 14.48 -3.96
C ASP A 60 2.99 15.18 -2.96
N THR A 61 2.46 14.54 -1.92
CA THR A 61 1.32 15.20 -1.25
C THR A 61 1.00 14.80 0.20
N LEU A 62 0.96 15.85 1.03
CA LEU A 62 0.19 16.07 2.27
C LEU A 62 -1.35 15.79 2.16
N SER A 63 -1.80 14.95 1.22
CA SER A 63 -3.20 14.64 0.94
C SER A 63 -3.80 13.65 1.94
N TYR A 64 -2.97 12.90 2.64
CA TYR A 64 -3.44 11.82 3.52
C TYR A 64 -4.00 12.32 4.87
N ARG A 65 -3.48 13.42 5.42
CA ARG A 65 -3.92 13.98 6.72
C ARG A 65 -5.39 14.41 6.75
N ARG A 66 -6.06 14.58 5.60
CA ARG A 66 -7.45 15.04 5.53
C ARG A 66 -8.51 13.92 5.61
N VAL A 67 -8.16 12.67 5.32
CA VAL A 67 -9.17 11.59 5.23
C VAL A 67 -9.47 10.95 6.60
N VAL A 68 -8.57 11.11 7.58
CA VAL A 68 -8.67 10.48 8.92
C VAL A 68 -9.76 11.10 9.82
N LYS A 69 -10.58 12.04 9.33
CA LYS A 69 -11.64 12.70 10.11
C LYS A 69 -13.07 12.19 9.85
N GLN A 70 -13.27 11.04 9.22
CA GLN A 70 -14.61 10.46 9.07
C GLN A 70 -14.65 8.98 9.39
N HIS A 71 -14.65 8.67 10.69
CA HIS A 71 -15.44 7.59 11.28
C HIS A 71 -15.48 7.87 12.79
N GLY A 72 -16.40 8.78 13.16
CA GLY A 72 -16.98 8.85 14.49
C GLY A 72 -18.23 8.00 14.55
#